data_AF-A0A223VIX5-F1
#
_entry.id   AF-A0A223VIX5-F1
#
_cell.length_a   1.000
_cell.length_b   1.000
_cell.length_c   1.000
_cell.angle_alpha   90.00
_cell.angle_beta   90.00
_cell.angle_gamma   90.00
#
_symmetry.space_group_name_H-M   'P 1'
#
loop_
_entity.id
_entity.type
_entity.pdbx_description
1 polymer ?
#
loop_
_entity_poly.entity_id
_entity_poly.type
_entity_poly.pdbx_seq_one_letter_code
_entity_poly.pdbx_strand_id
1 'polypeptide(L)'
;MYVYMSDVERLVREMGQGVDESLERVTEQLMPFIDDTDWAMVIKLHAAIEAMITQVILAHTNQESLRSVIERLPLSDNQTGKGRIATALGLITSSQFAFLRKFSELRNSLVHRVENLDVNLKDYFAGLDREQKKSWRTAIAWTAKGGTQQTSLAETLDDSPKTTLFLGTLLLVSHLAIDEQTFLAKRQVAAVSEETIRELMAEHIASDDD
;
A
#
# COMPACT_ATOMS: atom_id res chain seq x y z
N MET A 1 -13.44 -7.08 25.58
CA MET A 1 -12.17 -6.33 25.54
C MET A 1 -12.29 -5.24 26.59
N TYR A 2 -11.56 -5.37 27.69
CA TYR A 2 -11.51 -4.36 28.75
C TYR A 2 -10.20 -3.60 28.60
N VAL A 3 -10.27 -2.27 28.60
CA VAL A 3 -9.12 -1.37 28.49
C VAL A 3 -9.45 -0.16 29.37
N TYR A 4 -8.49 0.32 30.17
CA TYR A 4 -8.70 1.54 30.95
C TYR A 4 -8.86 2.76 30.03
N MET A 5 -9.65 3.75 30.45
CA MET A 5 -9.88 4.95 29.65
C MET A 5 -8.56 5.70 29.33
N SER A 6 -7.65 5.76 30.30
CA SER A 6 -6.31 6.33 30.13
C SER A 6 -5.51 5.65 29.01
N ASP A 7 -5.64 4.32 28.89
CA ASP A 7 -4.97 3.56 27.83
C ASP A 7 -5.65 3.77 26.48
N VAL A 8 -6.98 3.88 26.43
CA VAL A 8 -7.69 4.21 25.19
C VAL A 8 -7.22 5.55 24.64
N GLU A 9 -7.15 6.59 25.48
CA GLU A 9 -6.68 7.91 25.07
C GLU A 9 -5.23 7.88 24.58
N ARG A 10 -4.37 7.11 25.25
CA ARG A 10 -2.98 6.91 24.85
C ARG A 10 -2.88 6.22 23.49
N LEU A 11 -3.57 5.10 23.31
CA LEU A 11 -3.57 4.30 22.07
C LEU A 11 -4.11 5.09 20.87
N VAL A 12 -5.15 5.90 21.06
CA VAL A 12 -5.68 6.75 19.99
C VAL A 12 -4.66 7.80 19.56
N ARG A 13 -3.94 8.42 20.51
CA ARG A 13 -2.86 9.37 20.19
C ARG A 13 -1.69 8.70 19.46
N GLU A 14 -1.24 7.55 19.96
CA GLU A 14 -0.17 6.77 19.34
C GLU A 14 -0.54 6.33 17.92
N MET A 15 -1.79 5.89 17.69
CA MET A 15 -2.29 5.55 16.36
C MET A 15 -2.31 6.75 15.41
N GLY A 16 -2.78 7.91 15.88
CA GLY A 16 -2.78 9.15 15.09
C GLY A 16 -1.37 9.54 14.67
N GLN A 17 -0.42 9.53 15.62
CA GLN A 17 0.99 9.80 15.35
C GLN A 17 1.59 8.81 14.36
N GLY A 18 1.34 7.51 14.52
CA GLY A 18 1.88 6.48 13.62
C GLY A 18 1.37 6.63 12.18
N VAL A 19 0.10 7.04 12.01
CA VAL A 19 -0.47 7.36 10.69
C VAL A 19 0.20 8.60 10.10
N ASP A 20 0.29 9.69 10.85
CA ASP A 20 0.90 10.94 10.40
C ASP A 20 2.37 10.73 9.97
N GLU A 21 3.17 10.09 10.81
CA GLU A 21 4.58 9.75 10.54
C GLU A 21 4.71 8.84 9.30
N SER A 22 3.78 7.91 9.11
CA SER A 22 3.81 7.02 7.95
C SER A 22 3.48 7.74 6.65
N LEU A 23 2.51 8.65 6.67
CA LEU A 23 2.15 9.44 5.50
C LEU A 23 3.24 10.46 5.14
N GLU A 24 3.85 11.09 6.15
CA GLU A 24 5.00 11.98 5.96
C GLU A 24 6.15 11.21 5.32
N ARG A 25 6.55 10.08 5.89
CA ARG A 25 7.60 9.19 5.33
C ARG A 25 7.31 8.77 3.90
N VAL A 26 6.08 8.33 3.59
CA VAL A 26 5.71 7.95 2.21
C VAL A 26 5.86 9.15 1.28
N THR A 27 5.39 10.32 1.68
CA THR A 27 5.46 11.53 0.87
C THR A 27 6.90 11.95 0.65
N GLU A 28 7.71 12.05 1.70
CA GLU A 28 9.14 12.42 1.62
C GLU A 28 9.94 11.47 0.74
N GLN A 29 9.68 10.16 0.81
CA GLN A 29 10.41 9.17 0.05
C GLN A 29 10.01 9.13 -1.43
N LEU A 30 8.72 9.29 -1.72
CA LEU A 30 8.20 9.14 -3.08
C LEU A 30 8.24 10.45 -3.86
N MET A 31 8.00 11.59 -3.23
CA MET A 31 7.94 12.89 -3.92
C MET A 31 9.14 13.18 -4.83
N PRO A 32 10.40 12.90 -4.44
CA PRO A 32 11.54 13.11 -5.32
C PRO A 32 11.50 12.30 -6.62
N PHE A 33 10.75 11.18 -6.68
CA PHE A 33 10.70 10.34 -7.88
C PHE A 33 9.98 11.02 -9.04
N ILE A 34 9.17 12.05 -8.80
CA ILE A 34 8.51 12.79 -9.89
C ILE A 34 9.51 13.52 -10.78
N ASP A 35 10.69 13.85 -10.26
CA ASP A 35 11.75 14.56 -10.98
C ASP A 35 12.73 13.62 -11.68
N ASP A 36 12.63 12.30 -11.45
CA ASP A 36 13.45 11.30 -12.12
C ASP A 36 13.12 11.18 -13.61
N THR A 37 13.98 10.50 -14.39
CA THR A 37 13.58 10.02 -15.72
C THR A 37 12.39 9.07 -15.62
N ASP A 38 11.59 8.97 -16.68
CA ASP A 38 10.42 8.09 -16.71
C ASP A 38 10.78 6.62 -16.41
N TRP A 39 11.91 6.15 -16.95
CA TRP A 39 12.45 4.82 -16.65
C TRP A 39 12.74 4.64 -15.16
N ALA A 40 13.49 5.56 -14.56
CA ALA A 40 13.90 5.47 -13.16
C ALA A 40 12.68 5.59 -12.22
N MET A 41 11.76 6.50 -12.53
CA MET A 41 10.52 6.68 -11.77
C MET A 41 9.71 5.37 -11.73
N VAL A 42 9.46 4.73 -12.88
CA VAL A 42 8.66 3.49 -12.94
C VAL A 42 9.30 2.38 -12.10
N ILE A 43 10.63 2.22 -12.17
CA ILE A 43 11.35 1.19 -11.40
C ILE A 43 11.28 1.46 -9.90
N LYS A 44 11.56 2.71 -9.48
CA LYS A 44 11.55 3.08 -8.07
C LYS A 44 10.14 2.99 -7.47
N LEU A 45 9.12 3.44 -8.20
CA LEU A 45 7.73 3.29 -7.81
C LEU A 45 7.32 1.81 -7.69
N HIS A 46 7.73 0.96 -8.62
CA HIS A 46 7.45 -0.48 -8.56
C HIS A 46 8.07 -1.11 -7.30
N ALA A 47 9.33 -0.78 -7.01
CA ALA A 47 10.04 -1.23 -5.82
C ALA A 47 9.36 -0.73 -4.52
N ALA A 48 8.90 0.52 -4.49
CA ALA A 48 8.18 1.08 -3.35
C ALA A 48 6.86 0.32 -3.09
N ILE A 49 6.09 0.03 -4.13
CA ILE A 49 4.86 -0.76 -4.00
C ILE A 49 5.17 -2.18 -3.48
N GLU A 50 6.22 -2.80 -4.00
CA GLU A 50 6.67 -4.13 -3.59
C GLU A 50 7.07 -4.19 -2.10
N ALA A 51 7.81 -3.19 -1.63
CA ALA A 51 8.17 -3.06 -0.23
C ALA A 51 6.92 -2.86 0.65
N MET A 52 6.01 -1.97 0.24
CA MET A 52 4.82 -1.65 1.03
C MET A 52 3.84 -2.83 1.12
N ILE A 53 3.63 -3.56 0.02
CA ILE A 53 2.81 -4.79 0.05
C ILE A 53 3.42 -5.83 1.00
N THR A 54 4.75 -5.95 1.00
CA THR A 54 5.44 -6.87 1.92
C THR A 54 5.21 -6.46 3.38
N GLN A 55 5.40 -5.18 3.70
CA GLN A 55 5.22 -4.63 5.05
C GLN A 55 3.79 -4.83 5.56
N VAL A 56 2.77 -4.48 4.76
CA VAL A 56 1.37 -4.63 5.20
C VAL A 56 0.96 -6.09 5.37
N ILE A 57 1.46 -7.03 4.55
CA ILE A 57 1.21 -8.47 4.74
C ILE A 57 1.79 -8.94 6.07
N LEU A 58 3.01 -8.52 6.41
CA LEU A 58 3.65 -8.90 7.68
C LEU A 58 2.96 -8.27 8.88
N ALA A 59 2.54 -7.01 8.77
CA ALA A 59 1.74 -6.33 9.80
C ALA A 59 0.39 -7.03 10.02
N HIS A 60 -0.29 -7.42 8.95
CA HIS A 60 -1.57 -8.14 9.02
C HIS A 60 -1.44 -9.54 9.62
N THR A 61 -0.43 -10.31 9.18
CA THR A 61 -0.26 -11.71 9.61
C THR A 61 0.38 -11.84 10.99
N ASN A 62 1.12 -10.82 11.45
CA ASN A 62 1.88 -10.84 12.69
C ASN A 62 2.87 -12.03 12.78
N GLN A 63 3.40 -12.46 11.64
CA GLN A 63 4.23 -13.65 11.51
C GLN A 63 5.57 -13.27 10.88
N GLU A 64 6.48 -12.76 11.71
CA GLU A 64 7.82 -12.32 11.27
C GLU A 64 8.63 -13.45 10.62
N SER A 65 8.37 -14.69 11.03
CA SER A 65 8.92 -15.90 10.41
C SER A 65 8.64 -16.03 8.91
N LEU A 66 7.55 -15.41 8.42
CA LEU A 66 7.19 -15.40 7.00
C LEU A 66 7.95 -14.36 6.18
N ARG A 67 8.67 -13.41 6.79
CA ARG A 67 9.34 -12.30 6.07
C ARG A 67 10.16 -12.79 4.89
N SER A 68 11.09 -13.70 5.13
CA SER A 68 11.99 -14.22 4.10
C SER A 68 11.25 -14.93 2.95
N VAL A 69 10.07 -15.49 3.22
CA VAL A 69 9.22 -16.13 2.21
C VAL A 69 8.50 -15.05 1.40
N ILE A 70 7.85 -14.09 2.05
CA ILE A 70 7.09 -13.03 1.39
C ILE A 70 7.99 -12.14 0.53
N GLU A 71 9.17 -11.76 1.03
CA GLU A 71 10.13 -10.92 0.30
C GLU A 71 10.56 -11.53 -1.04
N ARG A 72 10.69 -12.86 -1.10
CA ARG A 72 11.13 -13.59 -2.30
C ARG A 72 10.03 -13.82 -3.34
N LEU A 73 8.76 -13.61 -2.98
CA LEU A 73 7.67 -13.74 -3.94
C LEU A 73 7.69 -12.58 -4.94
N PRO A 74 7.34 -12.77 -6.22
CA PRO A 74 7.19 -11.66 -7.16
C PRO A 74 5.98 -10.79 -6.81
N LEU A 75 6.05 -9.47 -7.11
CA LEU A 75 4.93 -8.54 -6.86
C LEU A 75 3.63 -8.99 -7.53
N SER A 76 3.72 -9.22 -8.84
CA SER A 76 2.64 -9.83 -9.61
C SER A 76 3.20 -10.83 -10.61
N ASP A 77 2.69 -12.05 -10.55
CA ASP A 77 2.79 -13.06 -11.59
C ASP A 77 1.37 -13.58 -11.90
N ASN A 78 1.18 -14.18 -13.08
CA ASN A 78 -0.14 -14.55 -13.61
C ASN A 78 -0.91 -15.51 -12.69
N GLN A 79 -0.22 -16.33 -11.89
CA GLN A 79 -0.85 -17.31 -11.00
C GLN A 79 -0.44 -17.18 -9.53
N THR A 80 0.73 -16.62 -9.24
CA THR A 80 1.32 -16.55 -7.89
C THR A 80 1.84 -15.14 -7.58
N GLY A 81 2.16 -14.84 -6.33
CA GLY A 81 2.81 -13.57 -5.94
C GLY A 81 2.14 -12.84 -4.79
N LYS A 82 2.88 -11.87 -4.23
CA LYS A 82 2.48 -11.13 -3.03
C LYS A 82 1.26 -10.21 -3.27
N GLY A 83 1.06 -9.71 -4.49
CA GLY A 83 -0.17 -9.00 -4.85
C GLY A 83 -1.43 -9.87 -4.72
N ARG A 84 -1.38 -11.15 -5.11
CA ARG A 84 -2.51 -12.08 -4.94
C ARG A 84 -2.76 -12.42 -3.48
N ILE A 85 -1.69 -12.59 -2.69
CA ILE A 85 -1.79 -12.78 -1.24
C ILE A 85 -2.48 -11.58 -0.60
N ALA A 86 -2.03 -10.36 -0.93
CA ALA A 86 -2.63 -9.13 -0.42
C ALA A 86 -4.12 -9.04 -0.81
N THR A 87 -4.51 -9.40 -2.04
CA THR A 87 -5.93 -9.46 -2.43
C THR A 87 -6.71 -10.50 -1.64
N ALA A 88 -6.17 -11.71 -1.46
CA ALA A 88 -6.82 -12.79 -0.72
C ALA A 88 -7.02 -12.47 0.77
N LEU A 89 -6.08 -11.71 1.35
CA LEU A 89 -6.17 -11.19 2.72
C LEU A 89 -7.07 -9.95 2.83
N GLY A 90 -7.60 -9.43 1.72
CA GLY A 90 -8.44 -8.23 1.71
C GLY A 90 -7.67 -6.92 1.91
N LEU A 91 -6.33 -6.94 1.79
CA LEU A 91 -5.45 -5.77 1.95
C LEU A 91 -5.46 -4.84 0.74
N ILE A 92 -5.81 -5.38 -0.43
CA ILE A 92 -6.07 -4.60 -1.64
C ILE A 92 -7.30 -5.13 -2.36
N THR A 93 -8.01 -4.23 -3.03
CA THR A 93 -9.14 -4.56 -3.89
C THR A 93 -8.68 -5.18 -5.22
N SER A 94 -9.59 -5.89 -5.90
CA SER A 94 -9.33 -6.42 -7.24
C SER A 94 -8.95 -5.34 -8.26
N SER A 95 -9.49 -4.13 -8.11
CA SER A 95 -9.16 -3.00 -8.99
C SER A 95 -7.75 -2.46 -8.74
N GLN A 96 -7.33 -2.35 -7.48
CA GLN A 96 -5.94 -2.04 -7.14
C GLN A 96 -4.99 -3.15 -7.62
N PHE A 97 -5.39 -4.42 -7.53
CA PHE A 97 -4.59 -5.51 -8.08
C PHE A 97 -4.45 -5.45 -9.61
N ALA A 98 -5.50 -5.01 -10.33
CA ALA A 98 -5.42 -4.77 -11.77
C ALA A 98 -4.39 -3.67 -12.12
N PHE A 99 -4.35 -2.58 -11.32
CA PHE A 99 -3.30 -1.56 -11.42
C PHE A 99 -1.89 -2.15 -11.25
N LEU A 100 -1.67 -2.89 -10.16
CA LEU A 100 -0.37 -3.53 -9.86
C LEU A 100 0.14 -4.41 -11.01
N ARG A 101 -0.77 -5.19 -11.60
CA ARG A 101 -0.44 -6.04 -12.75
C ARG A 101 -0.01 -5.21 -13.94
N LYS A 102 -0.78 -4.19 -14.31
CA LYS A 102 -0.42 -3.26 -15.40
C LYS A 102 0.90 -2.53 -15.15
N PHE A 103 1.12 -2.11 -13.91
CA PHE A 103 2.37 -1.46 -13.52
C PHE A 103 3.57 -2.40 -13.62
N SER A 104 3.40 -3.68 -13.24
CA SER A 104 4.45 -4.69 -13.38
C SER A 104 4.72 -5.05 -14.85
N GLU A 105 3.68 -5.13 -15.68
CA GLU A 105 3.80 -5.31 -17.14
C GLU A 105 4.61 -4.17 -17.77
N LEU A 106 4.31 -2.92 -17.38
CA LEU A 106 5.09 -1.74 -17.80
C LEU A 106 6.54 -1.83 -17.35
N ARG A 107 6.79 -2.03 -16.05
CA ARG A 107 8.16 -2.15 -15.53
C ARG A 107 8.95 -3.23 -16.28
N ASN A 108 8.35 -4.39 -16.51
CA ASN A 108 8.99 -5.48 -17.23
C ASN A 108 9.32 -5.11 -18.68
N SER A 109 8.42 -4.42 -19.39
CA SER A 109 8.71 -3.97 -20.75
C SER A 109 9.88 -2.97 -20.81
N LEU A 110 10.06 -2.14 -19.77
CA LEU A 110 11.14 -1.16 -19.68
C LEU A 110 12.51 -1.76 -19.30
N VAL A 111 12.57 -2.73 -18.38
CA VAL A 111 13.86 -3.22 -17.86
C VAL A 111 14.54 -4.26 -18.75
N HIS A 112 13.82 -4.91 -19.67
CA HIS A 112 14.37 -5.99 -20.49
C HIS A 112 15.15 -5.51 -21.72
N ARG A 113 15.16 -4.21 -22.01
CA ARG A 113 15.83 -3.64 -23.19
C ARG A 113 16.59 -2.39 -22.78
N VAL A 114 17.90 -2.35 -23.03
CA VAL A 114 18.77 -1.21 -22.69
C VAL A 114 18.36 0.04 -23.46
N GLU A 115 17.76 -0.13 -24.63
CA GLU A 115 17.22 0.93 -25.46
C GLU A 115 16.06 1.71 -24.79
N ASN A 116 15.47 1.15 -23.73
CA ASN A 116 14.36 1.76 -23.00
C ASN A 116 14.82 2.65 -21.82
N LEU A 117 16.13 2.84 -21.62
CA LEU A 117 16.64 3.75 -20.58
C LEU A 117 16.15 5.20 -20.77
N ASP A 118 15.97 5.61 -22.03
CA ASP A 118 15.49 6.93 -22.44
C ASP A 118 13.99 6.93 -22.79
N VAL A 119 13.22 5.97 -22.25
CA VAL A 119 11.78 5.90 -22.53
C VAL A 119 11.08 7.20 -22.17
N ASN A 120 10.11 7.59 -23.01
CA ASN A 120 9.17 8.65 -22.72
C ASN A 120 7.76 8.04 -22.57
N LEU A 121 7.15 8.22 -21.40
CA LEU A 121 5.82 7.66 -21.10
C LEU A 121 4.75 8.26 -22.01
N LYS A 122 4.88 9.54 -22.40
CA LYS A 122 3.94 10.16 -23.33
C LYS A 122 3.96 9.45 -24.69
N ASP A 123 5.13 9.16 -25.22
CA ASP A 123 5.29 8.42 -26.47
C ASP A 123 4.82 6.96 -26.34
N TYR A 124 5.17 6.31 -25.22
CA TYR A 124 4.72 4.96 -24.90
C TYR A 124 3.19 4.86 -24.90
N PHE A 125 2.50 5.74 -24.17
CA PHE A 125 1.05 5.74 -24.09
C PHE A 125 0.39 6.20 -25.39
N ALA A 126 1.00 7.13 -26.14
CA ALA A 126 0.51 7.53 -27.45
C ALA A 126 0.46 6.35 -28.44
N GLY A 127 1.48 5.48 -28.39
CA GLY A 127 1.61 4.29 -29.24
C GLY A 127 0.69 3.11 -28.89
N LEU A 128 0.01 3.14 -27.74
CA LEU A 128 -0.93 2.08 -27.36
C LEU A 128 -2.20 2.08 -28.24
N ASP A 129 -2.69 0.89 -28.54
CA ASP A 129 -3.98 0.74 -29.21
C ASP A 129 -5.17 1.09 -28.28
N ARG A 130 -6.37 1.14 -28.86
CA ARG A 130 -7.60 1.52 -28.15
C ARG A 130 -7.91 0.61 -26.97
N GLU A 131 -7.70 -0.70 -27.10
CA GLU A 131 -8.01 -1.67 -26.06
C GLU A 131 -6.96 -1.63 -24.94
N GLN A 132 -5.69 -1.44 -25.28
CA GLN A 132 -4.60 -1.22 -24.33
C GLN A 132 -4.84 0.04 -23.50
N LYS A 133 -5.18 1.17 -24.14
CA LYS A 133 -5.54 2.42 -23.44
C LYS A 133 -6.72 2.24 -22.52
N LYS A 134 -7.79 1.60 -23.01
CA LYS A 134 -8.97 1.28 -22.20
C LYS A 134 -8.60 0.43 -20.98
N SER A 135 -7.78 -0.60 -21.17
CA SER A 135 -7.31 -1.47 -20.09
C SER A 135 -6.55 -0.71 -19.01
N TRP A 136 -5.67 0.22 -19.40
CA TRP A 136 -4.98 1.11 -18.45
C TRP A 136 -5.94 2.04 -17.70
N ARG A 137 -6.87 2.68 -18.40
CA ARG A 137 -7.86 3.56 -17.75
C ARG A 137 -8.70 2.79 -16.73
N THR A 138 -9.15 1.58 -17.06
CA THR A 138 -9.84 0.70 -16.11
C THR A 138 -8.95 0.34 -14.93
N ALA A 139 -7.67 0.05 -15.17
CA ALA A 139 -6.71 -0.25 -14.13
C ALA A 139 -6.41 0.94 -13.20
N ILE A 140 -6.58 2.19 -13.63
CA ILE A 140 -6.36 3.39 -12.80
C ILE A 140 -7.65 3.88 -12.13
N ALA A 141 -8.82 3.54 -12.67
CA ALA A 141 -10.12 4.02 -12.21
C ALA A 141 -10.46 3.71 -10.74
N TRP A 142 -9.70 2.84 -10.05
CA TRP A 142 -9.87 2.61 -8.61
C TRP A 142 -9.64 3.87 -7.77
N THR A 143 -8.94 4.88 -8.29
CA THR A 143 -8.69 6.16 -7.60
C THR A 143 -9.92 7.06 -7.52
N ALA A 144 -11.01 6.75 -8.24
CA ALA A 144 -12.16 7.65 -8.41
C ALA A 144 -13.26 7.51 -7.34
N LYS A 145 -13.04 6.77 -6.24
CA LYS A 145 -14.09 6.58 -5.22
C LYS A 145 -14.24 7.78 -4.30
N GLY A 146 -15.28 8.59 -4.52
CA GLY A 146 -15.83 9.51 -3.54
C GLY A 146 -16.39 10.83 -4.09
N GLY A 147 -17.61 10.81 -4.64
CA GLY A 147 -18.52 11.97 -4.70
C GLY A 147 -18.13 13.18 -5.58
N THR A 148 -18.91 13.39 -6.64
CA THR A 148 -19.10 14.62 -7.43
C THR A 148 -17.86 15.34 -7.98
N GLN A 149 -17.68 15.19 -9.30
CA GLN A 149 -16.85 16.06 -10.17
C GLN A 149 -15.32 16.02 -10.02
N GLN A 150 -14.74 15.08 -9.28
CA GLN A 150 -13.30 14.80 -9.44
C GLN A 150 -13.07 14.01 -10.72
N THR A 151 -12.48 14.68 -11.71
CA THR A 151 -11.88 14.07 -12.91
C THR A 151 -11.08 12.86 -12.45
N SER A 152 -11.43 11.67 -12.94
CA SER A 152 -10.73 10.45 -12.57
C SER A 152 -9.28 10.59 -12.99
N LEU A 153 -8.32 10.19 -12.16
CA LEU A 153 -6.90 10.17 -12.52
C LEU A 153 -6.67 9.40 -13.83
N ALA A 154 -7.55 8.45 -14.16
CA ALA A 154 -7.53 7.72 -15.43
C ALA A 154 -7.77 8.60 -16.67
N GLU A 155 -8.46 9.74 -16.52
CA GLU A 155 -8.77 10.67 -17.62
C GLU A 155 -7.54 11.51 -18.01
N THR A 156 -6.59 11.70 -17.09
CA THR A 156 -5.36 12.47 -17.35
C THR A 156 -4.24 11.62 -17.96
N LEU A 157 -4.47 10.31 -18.14
CA LEU A 157 -3.45 9.36 -18.57
C LEU A 157 -2.80 9.72 -19.90
N ASP A 158 -3.57 10.21 -20.89
CA ASP A 158 -3.01 10.55 -22.19
C ASP A 158 -2.23 11.88 -22.17
N ASP A 159 -2.64 12.82 -21.31
CA ASP A 159 -2.06 14.16 -21.23
C ASP A 159 -0.81 14.20 -20.36
N SER A 160 -0.83 13.48 -19.23
CA SER A 160 0.21 13.49 -18.21
C SER A 160 0.45 12.10 -17.59
N PRO A 161 0.85 11.09 -18.39
CA PRO A 161 0.96 9.70 -17.93
C PRO A 161 1.92 9.55 -16.75
N LYS A 162 3.01 10.32 -16.73
CA LYS A 162 3.97 10.33 -15.62
C LYS A 162 3.29 10.69 -14.30
N THR A 163 2.61 11.82 -14.27
CA THR A 163 1.86 12.32 -13.10
C THR A 163 0.74 11.36 -12.71
N THR A 164 0.01 10.82 -13.70
CA THR A 164 -1.05 9.82 -13.49
C THR A 164 -0.51 8.58 -12.77
N LEU A 165 0.59 8.01 -13.26
CA LEU A 165 1.20 6.82 -12.66
C LEU A 165 1.80 7.10 -11.29
N PHE A 166 2.43 8.27 -11.12
CA PHE A 166 2.98 8.72 -9.85
C PHE A 166 1.88 8.86 -8.79
N LEU A 167 0.84 9.65 -9.06
CA LEU A 167 -0.25 9.88 -8.11
C LEU A 167 -1.02 8.58 -7.81
N GLY A 168 -1.24 7.73 -8.81
CA GLY A 168 -1.88 6.43 -8.59
C GLY A 168 -1.06 5.54 -7.65
N THR A 169 0.27 5.57 -7.80
CA THR A 169 1.16 4.84 -6.90
C THR A 169 1.21 5.46 -5.51
N LEU A 170 1.33 6.79 -5.40
CA LEU A 170 1.34 7.50 -4.13
C LEU A 170 0.08 7.18 -3.32
N LEU A 171 -1.11 7.28 -3.94
CA LEU A 171 -2.37 6.93 -3.30
C LEU A 171 -2.39 5.47 -2.81
N LEU A 172 -1.87 4.54 -3.62
CA LEU A 172 -1.86 3.12 -3.24
C LEU A 172 -0.94 2.89 -2.04
N VAL A 173 0.29 3.40 -2.10
CA VAL A 173 1.27 3.26 -1.02
C VAL A 173 0.78 3.92 0.26
N SER A 174 0.16 5.11 0.17
CA SER A 174 -0.44 5.79 1.32
C SER A 174 -1.57 4.98 1.96
N HIS A 175 -2.48 4.39 1.16
CA HIS A 175 -3.51 3.50 1.70
C HIS A 175 -2.90 2.29 2.42
N LEU A 176 -1.89 1.65 1.84
CA LEU A 176 -1.24 0.50 2.45
C LEU A 176 -0.48 0.87 3.74
N ALA A 177 0.10 2.06 3.80
CA ALA A 177 0.76 2.58 5.01
C ALA A 177 -0.25 2.85 6.13
N ILE A 178 -1.43 3.40 5.81
CA ILE A 178 -2.53 3.56 6.78
C ILE A 178 -3.01 2.19 7.27
N ASP A 179 -3.18 1.23 6.37
CA ASP A 179 -3.59 -0.13 6.72
C ASP A 179 -2.56 -0.81 7.63
N GLU A 180 -1.27 -0.68 7.33
CA GLU A 180 -0.17 -1.13 8.19
C GLU A 180 -0.33 -0.60 9.61
N GLN A 181 -0.43 0.72 9.77
CA GLN A 181 -0.59 1.36 11.09
C GLN A 181 -1.86 0.90 11.80
N THR A 182 -2.95 0.71 11.06
CA THR A 182 -4.20 0.19 11.61
C THR A 182 -4.03 -1.23 12.18
N PHE A 183 -3.26 -2.10 11.52
CA PHE A 183 -2.97 -3.43 12.05
C PHE A 183 -2.05 -3.39 13.28
N LEU A 184 -1.04 -2.53 13.26
CA LEU A 184 -0.14 -2.33 14.41
C LEU A 184 -0.95 -1.84 15.64
N ALA A 185 -1.82 -0.85 15.46
CA ALA A 185 -2.67 -0.30 16.51
C ALA A 185 -3.67 -1.34 17.06
N LYS A 186 -4.34 -2.10 16.19
CA LYS A 186 -5.24 -3.19 16.61
C LYS A 186 -4.52 -4.21 17.51
N ARG A 187 -3.26 -4.51 17.21
CA ARG A 187 -2.44 -5.42 18.02
C ARG A 187 -2.07 -4.83 19.37
N GLN A 188 -1.71 -3.56 19.43
CA GLN A 188 -1.44 -2.86 20.70
C GLN A 188 -2.68 -2.84 21.59
N VAL A 189 -3.86 -2.54 21.01
CA VAL A 189 -5.14 -2.59 21.73
C VAL A 189 -5.41 -3.98 22.31
N ALA A 190 -5.16 -5.05 21.55
CA ALA A 190 -5.34 -6.41 22.04
C ALA A 190 -4.39 -6.73 23.21
N ALA A 191 -3.11 -6.37 23.10
CA ALA A 191 -2.11 -6.60 24.13
C ALA A 191 -2.43 -5.87 25.44
N VAL A 192 -2.80 -4.58 25.35
CA VAL A 192 -3.21 -3.79 26.51
C VAL A 192 -4.48 -4.38 27.13
N SER A 193 -5.42 -4.86 26.32
CA SER A 193 -6.64 -5.45 26.87
C SER A 193 -6.37 -6.75 27.65
N GLU A 194 -5.43 -7.57 27.19
CA GLU A 194 -5.01 -8.78 27.93
C GLU A 194 -4.33 -8.43 29.25
N GLU A 195 -3.54 -7.36 29.28
CA GLU A 195 -2.90 -6.86 30.50
C GLU A 195 -3.92 -6.33 31.50
N THR A 196 -4.85 -5.48 31.07
CA THR A 196 -5.95 -4.98 31.92
C THR A 196 -6.79 -6.11 32.51
N ILE A 197 -7.12 -7.15 31.72
CA ILE A 197 -7.87 -8.31 32.24
C ILE A 197 -7.07 -9.04 33.32
N ARG A 198 -5.76 -9.20 33.12
CA ARG A 198 -4.88 -9.86 34.09
C ARG A 198 -4.80 -9.09 35.41
N GLU A 199 -4.71 -7.77 35.35
CA GLU A 199 -4.69 -6.89 36.53
C GLU A 199 -6.01 -6.95 37.29
N LEU A 200 -7.15 -6.79 36.61
CA LEU A 200 -8.48 -6.87 37.24
C LEU A 200 -8.73 -8.24 37.90
N MET A 201 -8.26 -9.33 37.28
CA MET A 201 -8.36 -10.67 37.88
C MET A 201 -7.47 -10.81 39.13
N ALA A 202 -6.27 -10.25 39.12
CA ALA A 202 -5.36 -10.29 40.26
C ALA A 202 -5.90 -9.49 41.46
N GLU A 203 -6.46 -8.31 41.20
CA GLU A 203 -7.12 -7.48 42.22
C GLU A 203 -8.31 -8.20 42.86
N HIS A 204 -9.12 -8.90 42.05
CA HIS A 204 -10.28 -9.64 42.56
C HIS A 204 -9.87 -10.82 43.45
N ILE A 205 -8.84 -11.59 43.07
CA ILE A 205 -8.33 -12.69 43.89
C ILE A 205 -7.77 -12.16 45.22
N ALA A 206 -7.03 -11.04 45.18
CA ALA A 206 -6.48 -10.44 46.40
C ALA A 206 -7.56 -9.92 47.36
N SER A 207 -8.72 -9.50 46.84
CA SER A 207 -9.84 -9.02 47.67
C SER A 207 -10.69 -10.12 48.31
N ASP A 208 -10.59 -11.36 47.84
CA ASP A 208 -11.33 -12.51 48.40
C ASP A 208 -10.57 -13.22 49.55
N ASP A 209 -9.29 -12.91 49.74
CA ASP A 209 -8.43 -13.47 50.80
C ASP A 209 -8.37 -12.61 52.09
N ASP A 210 -9.02 -11.43 52.12
CA ASP A 210 -9.16 -10.51 53.27
C ASP A 210 -10.57 -10.57 53.91
#